data_AF-A0A9E1IQB5-F1
#
_entry.id   AF-A0A9E1IQB5-F1
#
_cell.length_a   1.000
_cell.length_b   1.000
_cell.length_c   1.000
_cell.angle_alpha   90.00
_cell.angle_beta   90.00
_cell.angle_gamma   90.00
#
_symmetry.space_group_name_H-M   'P 1'
#
loop_
_entity.id
_entity.type
_entity.pdbx_description
1 polymer ?
#
loop_
_entity_poly.entity_id
_entity_poly.type
_entity_poly.pdbx_seq_one_letter_code
_entity_poly.pdbx_strand_id
1 'polypeptide(L)'
;MRTTSSLALFCLVLGCTPIARFGDDTDVDKDTDDTDDTEDTVDTADTDDLLDTAVGPTWDHTFLVDFGQGTIVEPPIISLVPIKIDTKFLVGTTDPADTAISMIAAIADEATTPPQQDVCVPSVDLDPTNYGNAPYFDAEIDQMEMYVSGIEVKVMAGQMVGTFNQPNYDGISDLEMEGEVDTRPLVNYVSPGGPPEAVCDLLASLGVSCLDCPDGSGFYCVHVRIESLTGHGVPGPDVIEVSQADVDANP
;
A
#
# COMPACT_ATOMS: atom_id res chain seq x y z
N MET A 1 -6.66 30.86 -23.76
CA MET A 1 -6.46 29.58 -24.46
C MET A 1 -6.20 28.54 -23.39
N ARG A 2 -7.10 27.58 -23.22
CA ARG A 2 -7.04 26.56 -22.17
C ARG A 2 -6.16 25.41 -22.67
N THR A 3 -5.06 25.17 -21.98
CA THR A 3 -4.29 23.92 -22.05
C THR A 3 -4.52 23.21 -20.73
N THR A 4 -5.54 22.36 -20.70
CA THR A 4 -5.76 21.40 -19.63
C THR A 4 -4.64 20.36 -19.67
N SER A 5 -3.99 20.16 -18.53
CA SER A 5 -3.01 19.11 -18.26
C SER A 5 -3.48 17.76 -18.83
N SER A 6 -2.62 17.19 -19.66
CA SER A 6 -2.83 15.97 -20.43
C SER A 6 -1.86 14.88 -19.98
N LEU A 7 -1.66 14.72 -18.67
CA LEU A 7 -0.85 13.61 -18.13
C LEU A 7 -1.71 12.48 -17.55
N ALA A 8 -2.78 12.77 -16.80
CA ALA A 8 -3.66 11.71 -16.27
C ALA A 8 -4.55 11.02 -17.33
N LEU A 9 -4.65 11.57 -18.54
CA LEU A 9 -5.43 10.97 -19.63
C LEU A 9 -4.57 10.11 -20.59
N PHE A 10 -3.25 10.08 -20.41
CA PHE A 10 -2.37 9.32 -21.29
C PHE A 10 -2.33 7.83 -20.94
N CYS A 11 -2.51 7.47 -19.67
CA CYS A 11 -2.56 6.07 -19.23
C CYS A 11 -3.90 5.39 -19.62
N LEU A 12 -4.99 6.14 -19.75
CA LEU A 12 -6.32 5.59 -20.08
C LEU A 12 -6.48 5.18 -21.56
N VAL A 13 -5.56 5.59 -22.44
CA VAL A 13 -5.64 5.30 -23.90
C VAL A 13 -4.70 4.19 -24.32
N LEU A 14 -3.65 3.88 -23.53
CA LEU A 14 -2.65 2.89 -23.89
C LEU A 14 -2.80 1.53 -23.19
N GLY A 15 -3.74 1.38 -22.26
CA GLY A 15 -4.08 0.08 -21.68
C GLY A 15 -2.86 -0.66 -21.15
N CYS A 16 -2.46 -0.36 -19.91
CA CYS A 16 -1.60 -1.23 -19.10
C CYS A 16 -2.12 -2.67 -19.30
N THR A 17 -1.43 -3.45 -20.13
CA THR A 17 -1.85 -4.80 -20.47
C THR A 17 -1.49 -5.64 -19.27
N PRO A 18 -2.43 -6.36 -18.62
CA PRO A 18 -2.10 -7.15 -17.46
C PRO A 18 -0.97 -8.11 -17.82
N ILE A 19 0.06 -8.16 -16.99
CA ILE A 19 1.20 -9.08 -17.13
C ILE A 19 0.61 -10.49 -17.15
N ALA A 20 0.50 -11.07 -18.35
CA ALA A 20 0.21 -12.48 -18.50
C ALA A 20 1.47 -13.22 -18.03
N ARG A 21 1.42 -13.73 -16.80
CA ARG A 21 2.37 -14.72 -16.28
C ARG A 21 2.39 -15.90 -17.25
N PHE A 22 3.36 -15.92 -18.16
CA PHE A 22 3.76 -17.14 -18.85
C PHE A 22 4.51 -17.98 -17.82
N GLY A 23 3.77 -18.87 -17.16
CA GLY A 23 4.37 -20.02 -16.49
C GLY A 23 5.02 -20.86 -17.58
N ASP A 24 6.35 -20.90 -17.56
CA ASP A 24 7.15 -21.85 -18.32
C ASP A 24 7.10 -23.17 -17.52
N ASP A 25 6.05 -23.99 -17.73
CA ASP A 25 6.07 -25.38 -17.28
C ASP A 25 6.96 -26.18 -18.23
N THR A 26 8.24 -26.22 -17.88
CA THR A 26 9.12 -27.28 -18.40
C THR A 26 8.90 -28.54 -17.58
N ASP A 27 7.68 -29.07 -17.54
CA ASP A 27 7.46 -30.46 -17.21
C ASP A 27 7.56 -31.29 -18.49
N VAL A 28 8.76 -31.84 -18.67
CA VAL A 28 8.98 -32.99 -19.53
C VAL A 28 8.21 -34.15 -18.89
N ASP A 29 6.95 -34.33 -19.31
CA ASP A 29 6.23 -35.56 -19.10
C ASP A 29 6.93 -36.67 -19.87
N LYS A 30 7.71 -37.43 -19.10
CA LYS A 30 8.19 -38.74 -19.48
C LYS A 30 7.17 -39.74 -18.94
N ASP A 31 6.05 -39.85 -19.63
CA ASP A 31 5.14 -40.98 -19.58
C ASP A 31 5.90 -42.23 -20.06
N THR A 32 6.53 -42.90 -19.09
CA THR A 32 6.86 -44.32 -19.16
C THR A 32 5.72 -45.04 -18.44
N ASP A 33 4.69 -45.33 -19.21
CA ASP A 33 3.71 -46.35 -18.96
C ASP A 33 4.38 -47.73 -19.01
N ASP A 34 4.77 -48.24 -17.84
CA ASP A 34 5.00 -49.67 -17.65
C ASP A 34 4.09 -50.19 -16.54
N THR A 35 3.22 -51.09 -16.96
CA THR A 35 2.20 -51.80 -16.21
C THR A 35 2.84 -52.80 -15.26
N ASP A 36 2.48 -52.80 -13.97
CA ASP A 36 2.45 -54.05 -13.20
C ASP A 36 1.57 -53.95 -11.94
N ASP A 37 0.43 -54.64 -12.03
CA ASP A 37 -0.15 -55.54 -11.04
C ASP A 37 -0.39 -55.13 -9.57
N THR A 38 -1.70 -55.06 -9.27
CA THR A 38 -2.41 -55.68 -8.13
C THR A 38 -1.69 -55.79 -6.79
N GLU A 39 -2.19 -55.07 -5.78
CA GLU A 39 -2.77 -55.69 -4.59
C GLU A 39 -3.64 -54.68 -3.81
N ASP A 40 -4.93 -54.99 -3.78
CA ASP A 40 -5.97 -54.34 -2.97
C ASP A 40 -5.76 -54.74 -1.51
N THR A 41 -5.05 -53.90 -0.76
CA THR A 41 -5.05 -53.93 0.70
C THR A 41 -5.74 -52.67 1.20
N VAL A 42 -6.99 -52.85 1.65
CA VAL A 42 -7.74 -51.83 2.39
C VAL A 42 -7.03 -51.64 3.73
N ASP A 43 -6.13 -50.68 3.77
CA ASP A 43 -5.56 -50.17 5.01
C ASP A 43 -6.64 -49.36 5.75
N THR A 44 -7.01 -49.83 6.93
CA THR A 44 -8.03 -49.19 7.80
C THR A 44 -7.37 -48.34 8.89
N ALA A 45 -6.12 -47.93 8.68
CA ALA A 45 -5.35 -47.12 9.61
C ALA A 45 -5.31 -45.62 9.23
N ASP A 46 -6.40 -45.05 8.72
CA ASP A 46 -6.40 -43.64 8.25
C ASP A 46 -7.59 -42.84 8.79
N THR A 47 -7.77 -42.86 10.12
CA THR A 47 -8.76 -42.01 10.80
C THR A 47 -8.18 -41.06 11.85
N ASP A 48 -6.85 -41.00 11.99
CA ASP A 48 -6.17 -40.06 12.90
C ASP A 48 -5.61 -38.80 12.19
N ASP A 49 -5.69 -38.72 10.85
CA ASP A 49 -5.14 -37.59 10.07
C ASP A 49 -6.16 -36.47 9.75
N LEU A 50 -7.40 -36.58 10.24
CA LEU A 50 -8.46 -35.59 10.01
C LEU A 50 -8.52 -34.48 11.08
N LEU A 51 -7.54 -34.41 11.98
CA LEU A 51 -7.48 -33.41 13.05
C LEU A 51 -6.27 -32.47 13.00
N ASP A 52 -5.44 -32.53 11.94
CA ASP A 52 -4.33 -31.59 11.71
C ASP A 52 -4.59 -30.67 10.50
N THR A 53 -5.83 -30.19 10.36
CA THR A 53 -6.19 -29.09 9.44
C THR A 53 -6.52 -27.81 10.19
N ALA A 54 -6.06 -27.70 11.43
CA ALA A 54 -5.90 -26.40 12.07
C ALA A 54 -4.73 -25.68 11.37
N VAL A 55 -4.95 -25.27 10.12
CA VAL A 55 -4.12 -24.28 9.46
C VAL A 55 -4.07 -23.12 10.45
N GLY A 56 -2.87 -22.83 10.96
CA GLY A 56 -2.65 -21.65 11.77
C GLY A 56 -3.16 -20.41 11.03
N PRO A 57 -3.39 -19.29 11.73
CA PRO A 57 -3.77 -18.05 11.04
C PRO A 57 -2.78 -17.80 9.90
N THR A 58 -3.27 -17.80 8.66
CA THR A 58 -2.45 -17.47 7.49
C THR A 58 -2.30 -15.96 7.48
N TRP A 59 -1.08 -15.45 7.56
CA TRP A 59 -0.83 -14.01 7.50
C TRP A 59 -0.93 -13.43 6.09
N ASP A 60 -1.29 -14.25 5.11
CA ASP A 60 -1.47 -13.85 3.71
C ASP A 60 -2.82 -13.15 3.54
N HIS A 61 -2.80 -11.83 3.76
CA HIS A 61 -3.98 -10.99 3.73
C HIS A 61 -3.69 -9.67 3.01
N THR A 62 -4.69 -9.18 2.30
CA THR A 62 -4.68 -7.86 1.68
C THR A 62 -5.72 -6.98 2.38
N PHE A 63 -5.31 -5.82 2.86
CA PHE A 63 -6.16 -4.85 3.55
C PHE A 63 -6.34 -3.59 2.71
N LEU A 64 -7.57 -3.13 2.54
CA LEU A 64 -7.83 -1.81 1.97
C LEU A 64 -7.88 -0.77 3.08
N VAL A 65 -6.96 0.19 3.02
CA VAL A 65 -6.84 1.33 3.92
C VAL A 65 -7.29 2.59 3.19
N ASP A 66 -8.30 3.27 3.73
CA ASP A 66 -8.83 4.53 3.19
C ASP A 66 -8.36 5.72 4.04
N PHE A 67 -7.37 6.45 3.55
CA PHE A 67 -6.82 7.61 4.26
C PHE A 67 -7.80 8.77 4.38
N GLY A 68 -8.82 8.82 3.51
CA GLY A 68 -9.88 9.81 3.57
C GLY A 68 -10.81 9.65 4.78
N GLN A 69 -10.76 8.50 5.48
CA GLN A 69 -11.54 8.25 6.71
C GLN A 69 -10.78 8.61 7.99
N GLY A 70 -9.47 8.79 7.89
CA GLY A 70 -8.63 9.14 9.03
C GLY A 70 -8.87 10.56 9.53
N THR A 71 -8.48 10.80 10.77
CA THR A 71 -8.47 12.14 11.37
C THR A 71 -7.06 12.69 11.34
N ILE A 72 -6.85 13.80 10.62
CA ILE A 72 -5.59 14.53 10.66
C ILE A 72 -5.46 15.21 12.02
N VAL A 73 -4.53 14.74 12.84
CA VAL A 73 -4.25 15.30 14.18
C VAL A 73 -3.10 16.29 14.16
N GLU A 74 -2.15 16.11 13.23
CA GLU A 74 -1.08 17.05 13.00
C GLU A 74 -0.95 17.43 11.51
N PRO A 75 -0.80 18.72 11.21
CA PRO A 75 -1.09 19.84 12.10
C PRO A 75 -2.61 19.97 12.38
N PRO A 76 -3.02 20.38 13.60
CA PRO A 76 -4.44 20.37 14.01
C PRO A 76 -5.32 21.33 13.20
N ILE A 77 -4.71 22.33 12.58
CA ILE A 77 -5.39 23.38 11.81
C ILE A 77 -5.76 22.96 10.38
N ILE A 78 -5.18 21.88 9.84
CA ILE A 78 -5.43 21.47 8.44
C ILE A 78 -6.87 21.02 8.23
N SER A 79 -7.56 20.60 9.30
CA SER A 79 -9.01 20.33 9.28
C SER A 79 -9.88 21.51 8.79
N LEU A 80 -9.36 22.75 8.85
CA LEU A 80 -10.05 23.94 8.36
C LEU A 80 -9.82 24.22 6.86
N VAL A 81 -8.82 23.58 6.27
CA VAL A 81 -8.53 23.69 4.84
C VAL A 81 -9.28 22.56 4.15
N PRO A 82 -10.01 22.81 3.05
CA PRO A 82 -10.76 21.76 2.33
C PRO A 82 -9.81 20.87 1.50
N ILE A 83 -8.78 20.34 2.13
CA ILE A 83 -7.84 19.38 1.56
C ILE A 83 -8.42 18.00 1.79
N LYS A 84 -8.72 17.30 0.70
CA LYS A 84 -9.19 15.91 0.75
C LYS A 84 -8.03 14.99 0.40
N ILE A 85 -7.75 14.02 1.27
CA ILE A 85 -6.89 12.88 0.96
C ILE A 85 -7.80 11.85 0.30
N ASP A 86 -7.53 11.56 -0.97
CA ASP A 86 -8.36 10.69 -1.81
C ASP A 86 -7.75 9.30 -2.00
N THR A 87 -6.56 9.06 -1.45
CA THR A 87 -5.80 7.85 -1.73
C THR A 87 -6.25 6.70 -0.86
N LYS A 88 -6.46 5.55 -1.50
CA LYS A 88 -6.64 4.27 -0.82
C LYS A 88 -5.47 3.37 -1.16
N PHE A 89 -4.98 2.66 -0.16
CA PHE A 89 -3.88 1.74 -0.31
C PHE A 89 -4.36 0.32 -0.06
N LEU A 90 -3.83 -0.61 -0.83
CA LEU A 90 -3.81 -2.02 -0.48
C LEU A 90 -2.53 -2.28 0.30
N VAL A 91 -2.66 -2.87 1.47
CA VAL A 91 -1.56 -3.33 2.30
C VAL A 91 -1.60 -4.85 2.29
N GLY A 92 -0.64 -5.48 1.61
CA GLY A 92 -0.46 -6.92 1.61
C GLY A 92 0.49 -7.33 2.72
N THR A 93 0.13 -8.38 3.45
CA THR A 93 1.00 -9.06 4.41
C THR A 93 1.34 -10.44 3.88
N THR A 94 2.60 -10.86 4.05
CA THR A 94 3.04 -12.24 3.82
C THR A 94 3.87 -12.70 5.01
N ASP A 95 3.74 -13.97 5.39
CA ASP A 95 4.62 -14.56 6.41
C ASP A 95 5.55 -15.59 5.77
N PRO A 96 6.76 -15.18 5.35
CA PRO A 96 7.69 -16.11 4.72
C PRO A 96 8.30 -17.13 5.68
N ALA A 97 8.20 -16.99 7.01
CA ALA A 97 9.01 -17.80 7.95
C ALA A 97 8.55 -17.89 9.43
N ASP A 98 7.27 -17.70 9.75
CA ASP A 98 6.66 -17.75 11.10
C ASP A 98 7.30 -16.79 12.14
N THR A 99 8.17 -15.88 11.70
CA THR A 99 9.02 -15.06 12.60
C THR A 99 9.09 -13.59 12.20
N ALA A 100 8.62 -13.25 11.00
CA ALA A 100 8.53 -11.88 10.51
C ALA A 100 7.42 -11.81 9.45
N ILE A 101 6.62 -10.74 9.50
CA ILE A 101 5.64 -10.44 8.47
C ILE A 101 6.29 -9.45 7.51
N SER A 102 6.34 -9.77 6.22
CA SER A 102 6.67 -8.79 5.18
C SER A 102 5.40 -8.04 4.80
N MET A 103 5.49 -6.72 4.69
CA MET A 103 4.38 -5.85 4.35
C MET A 103 4.70 -5.05 3.10
N ILE A 104 3.76 -4.98 2.18
CA ILE A 104 3.88 -4.13 0.99
C ILE A 104 2.63 -3.27 0.89
N ALA A 105 2.80 -1.97 0.70
CA ALA A 105 1.72 -1.04 0.38
C ALA A 105 1.72 -0.70 -1.11
N ALA A 106 0.55 -0.62 -1.72
CA ALA A 106 0.40 -0.15 -3.09
C ALA A 106 -0.90 0.65 -3.24
N ILE A 107 -0.95 1.57 -4.22
CA ILE A 107 -2.17 2.33 -4.50
C ILE A 107 -3.25 1.37 -5.04
N ALA A 108 -4.48 1.55 -4.57
CA ALA A 108 -5.62 0.76 -5.03
C ALA A 108 -6.25 1.38 -6.29
N ASP A 109 -6.47 0.57 -7.33
CA ASP A 109 -7.34 0.90 -8.46
C ASP A 109 -8.81 0.65 -8.10
N GLU A 110 -9.50 1.74 -7.76
CA GLU A 110 -10.92 1.74 -7.40
C GLU A 110 -11.87 1.49 -8.59
N ALA A 111 -11.38 1.43 -9.83
CA ALA A 111 -12.21 1.09 -10.98
C ALA A 111 -12.61 -0.40 -11.00
N THR A 112 -11.97 -1.22 -10.16
CA THR A 112 -12.18 -2.66 -10.06
C THR A 112 -13.03 -3.05 -8.83
N THR A 113 -13.61 -4.24 -8.83
CA THR A 113 -14.39 -4.75 -7.70
C THR A 113 -14.17 -6.26 -7.55
N PRO A 114 -13.45 -6.73 -6.50
CA PRO A 114 -12.82 -5.94 -5.44
C PRO A 114 -11.69 -5.03 -5.98
N PRO A 115 -11.34 -3.93 -5.27
CA PRO A 115 -10.20 -3.09 -5.64
C PRO A 115 -8.92 -3.93 -5.84
N GLN A 116 -8.18 -3.63 -6.91
CA GLN A 116 -6.92 -4.28 -7.26
C GLN A 116 -5.76 -3.29 -7.08
N GLN A 117 -4.53 -3.77 -7.08
CA GLN A 117 -3.35 -2.90 -7.10
C GLN A 117 -3.25 -2.15 -8.43
N ASP A 118 -2.96 -0.85 -8.37
CA ASP A 118 -2.53 -0.09 -9.55
C ASP A 118 -1.07 -0.45 -9.86
N VAL A 119 -0.88 -1.23 -10.92
CA VAL A 119 0.45 -1.68 -11.37
C VAL A 119 1.21 -0.63 -12.17
N CYS A 120 0.59 0.52 -12.45
CA CYS A 120 1.22 1.63 -13.15
C CYS A 120 1.80 2.66 -12.14
N VAL A 121 1.73 2.37 -10.83
CA VAL A 121 2.39 3.11 -9.74
C VAL A 121 3.28 2.15 -8.94
N PRO A 122 4.51 2.53 -8.54
CA PRO A 122 5.36 1.68 -7.73
C PRO A 122 4.72 1.31 -6.38
N SER A 123 4.94 0.07 -5.95
CA SER A 123 4.64 -0.33 -4.58
C SER A 123 5.70 0.20 -3.62
N VAL A 124 5.37 0.20 -2.34
CA VAL A 124 6.22 0.63 -1.24
C VAL A 124 6.40 -0.55 -0.30
N ASP A 125 7.65 -0.97 -0.12
CA ASP A 125 7.98 -1.94 0.91
C ASP A 125 7.85 -1.27 2.28
N LEU A 126 7.18 -1.94 3.21
CA LEU A 126 6.96 -1.45 4.56
C LEU A 126 7.88 -2.24 5.47
N ASP A 127 9.05 -1.67 5.74
CA ASP A 127 10.07 -2.30 6.56
C ASP A 127 9.61 -2.34 8.02
N PRO A 128 9.33 -3.52 8.60
CA PRO A 128 8.81 -3.57 9.93
C PRO A 128 9.93 -3.44 10.96
N THR A 129 9.79 -2.48 11.87
CA THR A 129 10.74 -2.24 12.94
C THR A 129 10.44 -3.11 14.17
N ASN A 130 9.18 -3.51 14.38
CA ASN A 130 8.78 -4.29 15.55
C ASN A 130 7.55 -5.20 15.34
N TYR A 131 7.79 -6.50 15.15
CA TYR A 131 6.77 -7.55 15.16
C TYR A 131 6.77 -8.46 16.39
N GLY A 132 7.70 -8.24 17.32
CA GLY A 132 7.86 -9.11 18.49
C GLY A 132 6.64 -9.12 19.44
N ASN A 133 5.68 -8.22 19.22
CA ASN A 133 4.47 -8.04 20.02
C ASN A 133 3.18 -8.13 19.19
N ALA A 134 3.12 -9.02 18.19
CA ALA A 134 1.90 -9.31 17.46
C ALA A 134 0.68 -9.42 18.42
N PRO A 135 -0.49 -8.83 18.10
CA PRO A 135 -0.92 -8.33 16.78
C PRO A 135 -0.53 -6.89 16.43
N TYR A 136 0.25 -6.20 17.29
CA TYR A 136 0.76 -4.86 17.00
C TYR A 136 1.86 -4.92 15.94
N PHE A 137 1.89 -3.92 15.07
CA PHE A 137 2.97 -3.69 14.11
C PHE A 137 3.40 -2.22 14.07
N ASP A 138 4.64 -2.04 13.64
CA ASP A 138 5.28 -0.75 13.44
C ASP A 138 6.18 -0.89 12.22
N ALA A 139 5.86 -0.14 11.17
CA ALA A 139 6.56 -0.19 9.89
C ALA A 139 7.03 1.20 9.47
N GLU A 140 8.28 1.26 9.03
CA GLU A 140 8.89 2.46 8.45
C GLU A 140 8.56 2.57 6.97
N ILE A 141 8.47 3.81 6.50
CA ILE A 141 8.19 4.16 5.11
C ILE A 141 9.26 5.13 4.66
N ASP A 142 10.16 4.68 3.79
CA ASP A 142 11.18 5.57 3.23
C ASP A 142 10.53 6.70 2.42
N GLN A 143 9.71 6.33 1.43
CA GLN A 143 8.98 7.24 0.57
C GLN A 143 7.74 6.56 0.01
N MET A 144 6.63 7.29 -0.03
CA MET A 144 5.40 6.87 -0.71
C MET A 144 4.73 8.04 -1.42
N GLU A 145 4.00 7.74 -2.49
CA GLU A 145 3.22 8.72 -3.24
C GLU A 145 1.76 8.71 -2.78
N MET A 146 1.19 9.89 -2.59
CA MET A 146 -0.20 10.06 -2.17
C MET A 146 -0.86 11.14 -3.04
N TYR A 147 -2.17 11.02 -3.25
CA TYR A 147 -2.99 12.00 -3.95
C TYR A 147 -3.83 12.83 -2.98
N VAL A 148 -3.58 14.15 -3.03
CA VAL A 148 -4.25 15.17 -2.26
C VAL A 148 -5.02 16.08 -3.20
N SER A 149 -6.35 16.03 -3.17
CA SER A 149 -7.22 16.72 -4.14
C SER A 149 -6.85 16.43 -5.61
N GLY A 150 -6.42 15.19 -5.90
CA GLY A 150 -5.96 14.78 -7.22
C GLY A 150 -4.57 15.30 -7.63
N ILE A 151 -3.81 15.87 -6.69
CA ILE A 151 -2.41 16.28 -6.89
C ILE A 151 -1.53 15.26 -6.19
N GLU A 152 -0.57 14.70 -6.92
CA GLU A 152 0.44 13.82 -6.37
C GLU A 152 1.38 14.59 -5.44
N VAL A 153 1.54 14.08 -4.23
CA VAL A 153 2.47 14.55 -3.21
C VAL A 153 3.31 13.38 -2.73
N LYS A 154 4.52 13.66 -2.31
CA LYS A 154 5.43 12.67 -1.74
C LYS A 154 5.40 12.76 -0.23
N VAL A 155 5.20 11.62 0.41
CA VAL A 155 5.39 11.44 1.85
C VAL A 155 6.73 10.73 2.05
N MET A 156 7.57 11.29 2.91
CA MET A 156 8.92 10.80 3.19
C MET A 156 9.10 10.57 4.68
N ALA A 157 10.03 9.69 5.05
CA ALA A 157 10.34 9.38 6.45
C ALA A 157 9.06 9.10 7.26
N GLY A 158 8.18 8.30 6.65
CA GLY A 158 6.89 7.97 7.23
C GLY A 158 6.98 6.78 8.18
N GLN A 159 5.95 6.65 8.98
CA GLN A 159 5.76 5.52 9.87
C GLN A 159 4.28 5.12 9.84
N MET A 160 4.03 3.81 9.83
CA MET A 160 2.70 3.23 9.93
C MET A 160 2.67 2.29 11.13
N VAL A 161 1.77 2.58 12.07
CA VAL A 161 1.58 1.76 13.28
C VAL A 161 0.15 1.30 13.34
N GLY A 162 -0.09 0.07 13.79
CA GLY A 162 -1.44 -0.46 13.86
C GLY A 162 -1.53 -1.79 14.56
N THR A 163 -2.75 -2.32 14.66
CA THR A 163 -3.01 -3.62 15.28
C THR A 163 -3.90 -4.47 14.37
N PHE A 164 -3.46 -5.69 14.06
CA PHE A 164 -4.29 -6.63 13.33
C PHE A 164 -5.43 -7.19 14.19
N ASN A 165 -6.62 -7.34 13.60
CA ASN A 165 -7.82 -7.78 14.29
C ASN A 165 -7.80 -9.30 14.55
N GLN A 166 -7.60 -9.69 15.80
CA GLN A 166 -7.67 -11.09 16.21
C GLN A 166 -9.12 -11.60 16.33
N PRO A 167 -9.37 -12.90 16.17
CA PRO A 167 -8.39 -13.99 15.98
C PRO A 167 -8.02 -14.29 14.52
N ASN A 168 -8.75 -13.72 13.55
CA ASN A 168 -8.67 -14.12 12.15
C ASN A 168 -7.80 -13.21 11.28
N TYR A 169 -7.27 -12.12 11.85
CA TYR A 169 -6.43 -11.15 11.15
C TYR A 169 -7.11 -10.53 9.91
N ASP A 170 -8.43 -10.34 9.98
CA ASP A 170 -9.29 -9.90 8.86
C ASP A 170 -9.43 -8.38 8.71
N GLY A 171 -8.67 -7.62 9.51
CA GLY A 171 -8.62 -6.17 9.43
C GLY A 171 -7.49 -5.60 10.27
N ILE A 172 -7.34 -4.28 10.17
CA ILE A 172 -6.41 -3.48 10.95
C ILE A 172 -7.22 -2.42 11.70
N SER A 173 -7.03 -2.33 13.00
CA SER A 173 -7.58 -1.28 13.86
C SER A 173 -6.47 -0.41 14.44
N ASP A 174 -6.86 0.75 14.96
CA ASP A 174 -5.96 1.74 15.56
C ASP A 174 -4.78 2.07 14.65
N LEU A 175 -5.04 2.14 13.33
CA LEU A 175 -4.02 2.45 12.36
C LEU A 175 -3.73 3.95 12.43
N GLU A 176 -2.45 4.28 12.55
CA GLU A 176 -1.93 5.62 12.46
C GLU A 176 -0.85 5.67 11.39
N MET A 177 -0.77 6.80 10.72
CA MET A 177 0.28 7.09 9.76
C MET A 177 0.82 8.49 10.05
N GLU A 178 2.14 8.60 10.10
CA GLU A 178 2.82 9.89 10.11
C GLU A 178 3.90 9.97 9.04
N GLY A 179 4.32 11.18 8.69
CA GLY A 179 5.42 11.41 7.76
C GLY A 179 5.52 12.84 7.27
N GLU A 180 6.55 13.10 6.48
CA GLU A 180 6.88 14.42 5.95
C GLU A 180 6.38 14.59 4.52
N VAL A 181 5.41 15.49 4.34
CA VAL A 181 4.77 15.71 3.03
C VAL A 181 5.41 16.90 2.31
N ASP A 182 5.93 16.68 1.09
CA ASP A 182 6.39 17.75 0.22
C ASP A 182 5.20 18.58 -0.29
N THR A 183 5.15 19.85 0.10
CA THR A 183 4.03 20.74 -0.24
C THR A 183 4.19 21.47 -1.57
N ARG A 184 5.35 21.41 -2.23
CA ARG A 184 5.60 22.13 -3.49
C ARG A 184 4.60 21.79 -4.60
N PRO A 185 4.17 20.53 -4.80
CA PRO A 185 3.14 20.21 -5.79
C PRO A 185 1.82 20.96 -5.56
N LEU A 186 1.52 21.33 -4.31
CA LEU A 186 0.30 22.02 -3.92
C LEU A 186 0.35 23.53 -4.17
N VAL A 187 1.51 24.11 -4.53
CA VAL A 187 1.66 25.57 -4.74
C VAL A 187 0.64 26.10 -5.74
N ASN A 188 0.46 25.42 -6.88
CA ASN A 188 -0.50 25.88 -7.89
C ASN A 188 -1.96 25.73 -7.47
N TYR A 189 -2.25 24.89 -6.48
CA TYR A 189 -3.58 24.77 -5.92
C TYR A 189 -3.92 25.96 -5.03
N VAL A 190 -2.95 26.40 -4.22
CA VAL A 190 -3.16 27.44 -3.21
C VAL A 190 -2.85 28.85 -3.74
N SER A 191 -1.83 28.97 -4.58
CA SER A 191 -1.38 30.21 -5.21
C SER A 191 -0.90 29.93 -6.64
N PRO A 192 -1.81 29.91 -7.64
CA PRO A 192 -1.45 29.64 -9.04
C PRO A 192 -0.31 30.53 -9.56
N GLY A 193 0.80 29.93 -9.99
CA GLY A 193 2.00 30.65 -10.44
C GLY A 193 2.78 31.35 -9.33
N GLY A 194 2.50 31.03 -8.06
CA GLY A 194 3.21 31.52 -6.90
C GLY A 194 4.61 30.93 -6.74
N PRO A 195 5.38 31.45 -5.78
CA PRO A 195 6.68 30.89 -5.44
C PRO A 195 6.54 29.51 -4.75
N PRO A 196 7.58 28.65 -4.76
CA PRO A 196 7.52 27.32 -4.16
C PRO A 196 7.23 27.33 -2.66
N GLU A 197 7.53 28.42 -1.96
CA GLU A 197 7.29 28.63 -0.53
C GLU A 197 5.83 29.02 -0.21
N ALA A 198 4.98 29.27 -1.21
CA ALA A 198 3.65 29.84 -1.00
C ALA A 198 2.75 29.01 -0.06
N VAL A 199 2.90 27.68 -0.07
CA VAL A 199 2.16 26.79 0.84
C VAL A 199 2.68 26.93 2.27
N CYS A 200 4.01 26.97 2.44
CA CYS A 200 4.64 27.19 3.74
C CYS A 200 4.30 28.56 4.33
N ASP A 201 4.27 29.62 3.52
CA ASP A 201 3.88 30.96 3.96
C ASP A 201 2.41 30.98 4.45
N LEU A 202 1.52 30.28 3.73
CA LEU A 202 0.13 30.14 4.17
C LEU A 202 0.05 29.37 5.49
N LEU A 203 0.71 28.22 5.59
CA LEU A 203 0.69 27.41 6.81
C LEU A 203 1.29 28.17 8.00
N ALA A 204 2.35 28.94 7.78
CA ALA A 204 2.96 29.80 8.80
C ALA A 204 1.98 30.86 9.31
N SER A 205 1.13 31.42 8.44
CA SER A 205 0.08 32.36 8.84
C SER A 205 -0.98 31.72 9.76
N LEU A 206 -1.09 30.40 9.72
CA LEU A 206 -1.98 29.60 10.56
C LEU A 206 -1.25 28.97 11.76
N GLY A 207 0.05 29.23 11.92
CA GLY A 207 0.87 28.74 13.03
C GLY A 207 1.57 27.40 12.79
N VAL A 208 1.57 26.88 11.56
CA VAL A 208 2.29 25.66 11.18
C VAL A 208 3.55 26.03 10.43
N SER A 209 4.69 25.53 10.89
CA SER A 209 5.95 25.74 10.18
C SER A 209 6.22 24.56 9.28
N CYS A 210 6.69 24.82 8.06
CA CYS A 210 7.36 23.80 7.29
C CYS A 210 8.66 23.37 7.98
N LEU A 211 9.29 22.34 7.45
CA LEU A 211 10.58 21.81 7.88
C LEU A 211 11.41 21.40 6.66
N ASP A 212 12.69 21.11 6.92
CA ASP A 212 13.59 20.59 5.89
C ASP A 212 13.15 19.20 5.46
N CYS A 213 12.89 19.03 4.16
CA CYS A 213 12.53 17.74 3.60
C CYS A 213 13.66 16.72 3.77
N PRO A 214 13.36 15.45 4.10
CA PRO A 214 14.36 14.39 4.26
C PRO A 214 15.25 14.17 3.02
N ASP A 215 14.73 14.46 1.83
CA ASP A 215 15.46 14.37 0.56
C ASP A 215 16.49 15.51 0.33
N GLY A 216 16.60 16.46 1.27
CA GLY A 216 17.48 17.61 1.17
C GLY A 216 17.03 18.67 0.17
N SER A 217 15.79 18.60 -0.33
CA SER A 217 15.27 19.52 -1.33
C SER A 217 14.87 20.90 -0.79
N GLY A 218 14.95 21.08 0.53
CA GLY A 218 14.80 22.35 1.23
C GLY A 218 13.64 22.39 2.20
N PHE A 219 13.30 23.59 2.66
CA PHE A 219 12.31 23.85 3.71
C PHE A 219 10.88 23.91 3.14
N TYR A 220 10.37 22.77 2.67
CA TYR A 220 9.06 22.68 2.00
C TYR A 220 8.16 21.57 2.54
N CYS A 221 8.64 20.79 3.50
CA CYS A 221 7.92 19.65 4.03
C CYS A 221 7.08 20.05 5.23
N VAL A 222 6.00 19.32 5.43
CA VAL A 222 5.12 19.49 6.59
C VAL A 222 4.91 18.12 7.21
N HIS A 223 5.12 18.03 8.52
CA HIS A 223 4.80 16.84 9.27
C HIS A 223 3.29 16.65 9.29
N VAL A 224 2.84 15.49 8.82
CA VAL A 224 1.43 15.11 8.82
C VAL A 224 1.28 13.85 9.64
N ARG A 225 0.31 13.84 10.56
CA ARG A 225 -0.10 12.66 11.30
C ARG A 225 -1.61 12.46 11.18
N ILE A 226 -1.97 11.23 10.83
CA ILE A 226 -3.34 10.78 10.60
C ILE A 226 -3.61 9.62 11.57
N GLU A 227 -4.64 9.74 12.38
CA GLU A 227 -5.07 8.74 13.34
C GLU A 227 -6.45 8.16 12.99
N SER A 228 -6.86 7.13 13.74
CA SER A 228 -8.18 6.50 13.62
C SER A 228 -8.44 5.92 12.23
N LEU A 229 -7.39 5.50 11.53
CA LEU A 229 -7.52 4.75 10.29
C LEU A 229 -7.91 3.31 10.63
N THR A 230 -8.55 2.65 9.68
CA THR A 230 -8.87 1.22 9.74
C THR A 230 -8.59 0.58 8.40
N GLY A 231 -8.04 -0.63 8.42
CA GLY A 231 -7.92 -1.50 7.25
C GLY A 231 -8.99 -2.58 7.31
N HIS A 232 -9.63 -2.88 6.19
CA HIS A 232 -10.53 -4.02 6.10
C HIS A 232 -9.99 -5.03 5.10
N GLY A 233 -10.07 -6.32 5.43
CA GLY A 233 -9.65 -7.39 4.53
C GLY A 233 -10.43 -7.35 3.23
N VAL A 234 -9.72 -7.46 2.11
CA VAL A 234 -10.28 -7.56 0.78
C VAL A 234 -9.93 -8.93 0.21
N PRO A 235 -10.93 -9.75 -0.15
CA PRO A 235 -10.66 -11.01 -0.85
C PRO A 235 -10.16 -10.67 -2.24
N GLY A 236 -9.05 -11.26 -2.70
CA GLY A 236 -8.53 -10.91 -4.01
C GLY A 236 -7.02 -11.08 -4.11
N PRO A 237 -6.35 -10.31 -4.99
CA PRO A 237 -4.96 -10.52 -5.32
C PRO A 237 -4.06 -10.19 -4.13
N ASP A 238 -2.95 -10.91 -4.09
CA ASP A 238 -1.80 -10.51 -3.31
C ASP A 238 -1.27 -9.17 -3.82
N VAL A 239 -0.87 -8.29 -2.91
CA VAL A 239 -0.11 -7.10 -3.30
C VAL A 239 1.27 -7.56 -3.72
N ILE A 240 1.66 -7.21 -4.94
CA ILE A 240 2.95 -7.59 -5.51
C ILE A 240 3.91 -6.39 -5.48
N GLU A 241 5.20 -6.69 -5.41
CA GLU A 241 6.23 -5.68 -5.61
C GLU A 241 6.19 -5.18 -7.06
N VAL A 242 6.09 -3.86 -7.23
CA VAL A 242 6.18 -3.15 -8.51
C VAL A 242 7.21 -2.05 -8.34
N SER A 243 8.35 -2.16 -9.03
CA SER A 243 9.40 -1.15 -8.98
C SER A 243 9.14 -0.02 -9.98
N GLN A 244 9.82 1.12 -9.81
CA GLN A 244 9.81 2.20 -10.81
C GLN A 244 10.31 1.70 -12.19
N ALA A 245 11.25 0.75 -12.21
CA ALA A 245 11.75 0.19 -13.46
C ALA A 245 10.69 -0.65 -14.18
N ASP A 246 9.80 -1.33 -13.44
CA ASP A 246 8.69 -2.11 -14.01
C ASP A 246 7.63 -1.19 -14.63
N VAL A 247 7.33 -0.08 -13.96
CA VAL A 247 6.44 0.98 -14.46
C VAL A 247 7.02 1.61 -15.72
N ASP A 248 8.31 2.00 -15.70
CA ASP A 248 8.99 2.61 -16.85
C ASP A 248 9.08 1.67 -18.06
N ALA A 249 9.15 0.36 -17.82
CA ALA A 249 9.16 -0.67 -18.86
C ALA A 249 7.78 -0.92 -19.49
N ASN A 250 6.69 -0.56 -18.80
CA ASN A 250 5.31 -0.79 -19.21
C ASN A 250 4.44 0.49 -19.09
N PRO A 251 4.76 1.56 -19.84
CA PRO A 251 4.09 2.87 -19.72
C PRO A 251 2.67 2.92 -20.31
#